data_AF-A0A7X9J2F4-F1
#
_entry.id   AF-A0A7X9J2F4-F1
#
_cell.length_a   1.000
_cell.length_b   1.000
_cell.length_c   1.000
_cell.angle_alpha   90.00
_cell.angle_beta   90.00
_cell.angle_gamma   90.00
#
_symmetry.space_group_name_H-M   'P 1'
#
loop_
_entity.id
_entity.type
_entity.pdbx_description
1 polymer ?
#
loop_
_entity_poly.entity_id
_entity_poly.type
_entity_poly.pdbx_seq_one_letter_code
_entity_poly.pdbx_strand_id
1 'polypeptide(L)'
;EYGLPHSTMGDGTPNGYAIVTFNGSDYSFRYKATRRSDGYQMNVYAPEIVMREDLTKTEVVANIWSALKSDLVEMRVDSGPWAPMGFQPRVDPFYAAAAAEEKAQNQPSGQKLPNPEDSSHTWVANLPARLDVGMHRIDVRWKGDAGFRIFEVQ
;
A
#
# COMPACT_ATOMS: atom_id res chain seq x y z
N GLU A 1 -12.07 -6.49 -17.00
CA GLU A 1 -11.16 -5.31 -17.02
C GLU A 1 -11.36 -4.59 -18.36
N TYR A 2 -11.51 -3.27 -18.38
CA TYR A 2 -12.07 -2.50 -19.52
C TYR A 2 -11.10 -2.21 -20.68
N GLY A 3 -10.08 -3.05 -20.90
CA GLY A 3 -9.15 -2.90 -22.04
C GLY A 3 -8.34 -1.59 -22.06
N LEU A 4 -8.24 -0.90 -20.92
CA LEU A 4 -7.42 0.31 -20.77
C LEU A 4 -6.08 -0.09 -20.14
N PRO A 5 -4.94 0.44 -20.65
CA PRO A 5 -3.65 0.21 -20.04
C PRO A 5 -3.67 0.56 -18.55
N HIS A 6 -2.99 -0.24 -17.74
CA HIS A 6 -2.73 0.11 -16.35
C HIS A 6 -2.03 1.47 -16.31
N SER A 7 -2.66 2.47 -15.69
CA SER A 7 -2.17 3.86 -15.63
C SER A 7 -1.67 4.20 -14.23
N THR A 8 -0.96 3.27 -13.60
CA THR A 8 -0.33 3.50 -12.30
C THR A 8 0.93 4.33 -12.50
N MET A 9 1.15 5.32 -11.62
CA MET A 9 2.36 6.14 -11.60
C MET A 9 3.57 5.29 -11.16
N GLY A 10 4.79 5.72 -11.50
CA GLY A 10 6.03 4.96 -11.21
C GLY A 10 6.27 4.68 -9.73
N ASP A 11 5.64 5.46 -8.84
CA ASP A 11 5.65 5.32 -7.38
C ASP A 11 4.55 4.39 -6.82
N GLY A 12 3.79 3.72 -7.70
CA GLY A 12 2.69 2.82 -7.31
C GLY A 12 1.36 3.50 -7.02
N THR A 13 1.26 4.83 -7.11
CA THR A 13 0.00 5.54 -6.96
C THR A 13 -0.92 5.31 -8.18
N PRO A 14 -2.19 4.90 -8.00
CA PRO A 14 -3.12 4.71 -9.10
C PRO A 14 -3.45 6.05 -9.76
N ASN A 15 -3.81 6.05 -11.05
CA ASN A 15 -4.30 7.25 -11.73
C ASN A 15 -5.43 7.94 -10.94
N GLY A 16 -5.31 9.24 -10.71
CA GLY A 16 -6.22 10.00 -9.86
C GLY A 16 -5.82 11.45 -9.73
N TYR A 17 -6.43 12.13 -8.76
CA TYR A 17 -6.17 13.54 -8.48
C TYR A 17 -6.26 13.81 -6.98
N ALA A 18 -5.50 14.81 -6.52
CA ALA A 18 -5.62 15.31 -5.16
C ALA A 18 -6.82 16.26 -5.05
N ILE A 19 -7.56 16.15 -3.96
CA ILE A 19 -8.58 17.11 -3.55
C ILE A 19 -8.06 17.81 -2.30
N VAL A 20 -7.85 19.12 -2.41
CA VAL A 20 -7.50 19.98 -1.27
C VAL A 20 -8.70 20.82 -0.92
N THR A 21 -9.14 20.75 0.34
CA THR A 21 -10.25 21.56 0.85
C THR A 21 -9.69 22.58 1.82
N PHE A 22 -10.04 23.86 1.65
CA PHE A 22 -9.61 24.93 2.54
C PHE A 22 -10.79 25.44 3.37
N ASN A 23 -10.56 25.65 4.66
CA ASN A 23 -11.49 26.29 5.57
C ASN A 23 -10.73 27.34 6.41
N GLY A 24 -10.65 28.57 5.89
CA GLY A 24 -9.82 29.62 6.50
C GLY A 24 -8.34 29.25 6.43
N SER A 25 -7.68 29.16 7.59
CA SER A 25 -6.29 28.71 7.73
C SER A 25 -6.14 27.19 7.72
N ASP A 26 -7.23 26.45 7.89
CA ASP A 26 -7.21 25.00 7.93
C ASP A 26 -7.32 24.43 6.52
N TYR A 27 -6.68 23.29 6.30
CA TYR A 27 -6.80 22.55 5.04
C TYR A 27 -6.86 21.05 5.29
N SER A 28 -7.54 20.33 4.40
CA SER A 28 -7.50 18.87 4.31
C SER A 28 -7.05 18.44 2.92
N PHE A 29 -6.40 17.28 2.87
CA PHE A 29 -5.87 16.68 1.66
C PHE A 29 -6.38 15.24 1.56
N ARG A 30 -6.91 14.86 0.41
CA ARG A 30 -7.25 13.46 0.09
C ARG A 30 -6.94 13.14 -1.35
N TYR A 31 -6.63 11.87 -1.63
CA TYR A 31 -6.42 11.39 -2.99
C TYR A 31 -7.70 10.77 -3.54
N LYS A 32 -8.02 10.99 -4.81
CA LYS A 32 -9.14 10.32 -5.49
C LYS A 32 -8.59 9.48 -6.62
N ALA A 33 -8.41 8.18 -6.33
CA ALA A 33 -8.10 7.20 -7.34
C ALA A 33 -9.31 7.00 -8.28
N THR A 34 -9.07 7.14 -9.58
CA THR A 34 -10.09 7.04 -10.61
C THR A 34 -10.71 5.65 -10.59
N ARG A 35 -12.05 5.56 -10.65
CA ARG A 35 -12.82 4.30 -10.60
C ARG A 35 -12.62 3.46 -9.32
N ARG A 36 -12.10 4.06 -8.25
CA ARG A 36 -12.06 3.45 -6.91
C ARG A 36 -12.99 4.21 -5.97
N SER A 37 -13.36 3.57 -4.87
CA SER A 37 -14.18 4.20 -3.84
C SER A 37 -13.43 5.38 -3.22
N ASP A 38 -14.20 6.28 -2.61
CA ASP A 38 -13.69 7.47 -1.95
C ASP A 38 -12.72 7.17 -0.79
N GLY A 39 -12.92 6.04 -0.11
CA GLY A 39 -12.07 5.59 0.99
C GLY A 39 -10.80 4.85 0.55
N TYR A 40 -10.60 4.63 -0.75
CA TYR A 40 -9.38 3.99 -1.24
C TYR A 40 -8.23 4.99 -1.28
N GLN A 41 -7.50 5.06 -0.17
CA GLN A 41 -6.40 6.02 0.08
C GLN A 41 -5.02 5.36 0.20
N MET A 42 -4.96 4.03 0.18
CA MET A 42 -3.71 3.30 0.30
C MET A 42 -3.73 1.95 -0.40
N ASN A 43 -2.54 1.43 -0.65
CA ASN A 43 -2.29 0.00 -0.84
C ASN A 43 -1.54 -0.56 0.36
N VAL A 44 -1.96 -1.74 0.82
CA VAL A 44 -1.24 -2.50 1.86
C VAL A 44 -0.76 -3.81 1.25
N TYR A 45 0.54 -3.97 1.20
CA TYR A 45 1.22 -5.14 0.70
C TYR A 45 1.69 -6.03 1.85
N ALA A 46 1.36 -7.30 1.75
CA ALA A 46 1.94 -8.40 2.50
C ALA A 46 1.92 -9.65 1.61
N PRO A 47 2.87 -10.59 1.78
CA PRO A 47 2.78 -11.89 1.12
C PRO A 47 1.44 -12.56 1.39
N GLU A 48 0.92 -13.28 0.40
CA GLU A 48 -0.36 -13.99 0.55
C GLU A 48 -0.27 -15.14 1.57
N ILE A 49 0.89 -15.81 1.60
CA ILE A 49 1.20 -16.90 2.53
C ILE A 49 2.53 -16.58 3.21
N VAL A 50 2.57 -16.74 4.54
CA VAL A 50 3.76 -16.53 5.37
C VAL A 50 4.01 -17.76 6.24
N MET A 51 5.22 -18.29 6.19
CA MET A 51 5.62 -19.36 7.10
C MET A 51 5.81 -18.81 8.52
N ARG A 52 5.36 -19.54 9.54
CA ARG A 52 5.46 -19.08 10.94
C ARG A 52 6.87 -18.64 11.35
N GLU A 53 7.90 -19.31 10.84
CA GLU A 53 9.32 -19.00 11.11
C GLU A 53 9.83 -17.70 10.48
N ASP A 54 9.09 -17.16 9.51
CA ASP A 54 9.44 -15.94 8.79
C ASP A 54 8.60 -14.73 9.21
N LEU A 55 7.69 -14.87 10.18
CA LEU A 55 6.82 -13.78 10.65
C LEU A 55 7.61 -12.51 10.96
N THR A 56 8.61 -12.58 11.85
CA THR A 56 9.39 -11.39 12.24
C THR A 56 10.28 -10.83 11.13
N LYS A 57 10.49 -11.58 10.04
CA LYS A 57 11.27 -11.13 8.87
C LYS A 57 10.37 -10.60 7.76
N THR A 58 9.08 -10.88 7.83
CA THR A 58 8.12 -10.50 6.79
C THR A 58 7.70 -9.06 6.97
N GLU A 59 8.07 -8.24 6.00
CA GLU A 59 7.66 -6.83 5.93
C GLU A 59 6.23 -6.70 5.41
N VAL A 60 5.49 -5.81 6.04
CA VAL A 60 4.23 -5.24 5.55
C VAL A 60 4.53 -3.83 5.11
N VAL A 61 4.12 -3.50 3.88
CA VAL A 61 4.38 -2.19 3.27
C VAL A 61 3.04 -1.50 3.01
N ALA A 62 2.88 -0.30 3.54
CA ALA A 62 1.72 0.54 3.28
C ALA A 62 2.13 1.75 2.44
N ASN A 63 1.55 1.87 1.25
CA ASN A 63 1.69 3.02 0.36
C ASN A 63 0.44 3.90 0.52
N ILE A 64 0.57 5.05 1.20
CA ILE A 64 -0.55 5.90 1.65
C ILE A 64 -0.45 7.29 1.02
N TRP A 65 -1.18 7.52 -0.08
CA TRP A 65 -1.03 8.71 -0.94
C TRP A 65 -1.35 10.04 -0.27
N SER A 66 -2.10 10.01 0.84
CA SER A 66 -2.53 11.20 1.59
C SER A 66 -1.87 11.37 2.95
N ALA A 67 -0.93 10.51 3.31
CA ALA A 67 -0.17 10.64 4.55
C ALA A 67 1.07 11.51 4.33
N LEU A 68 1.41 12.30 5.36
CA LEU A 68 2.65 13.06 5.41
C LEU A 68 3.71 12.29 6.19
N LYS A 69 5.00 12.51 5.91
CA LYS A 69 6.13 11.93 6.67
C LYS A 69 6.02 12.14 8.18
N SER A 70 5.41 13.24 8.62
CA SER A 70 5.20 13.58 10.04
C SER A 70 4.06 12.80 10.70
N ASP A 71 3.25 12.09 9.91
CA ASP A 71 2.08 11.39 10.43
C ASP A 71 2.48 10.10 11.12
N LEU A 72 1.82 9.83 12.25
CA LEU A 72 1.89 8.51 12.87
C LEU A 72 1.06 7.53 12.02
N VAL A 73 1.75 6.54 11.48
CA VAL A 73 1.15 5.40 10.79
C VAL A 73 1.33 4.17 11.65
N GLU A 74 0.25 3.41 11.82
CA GLU A 74 0.25 2.22 12.66
C GLU A 74 -0.37 1.04 11.93
N MET A 75 0.11 -0.15 12.27
CA MET A 75 -0.39 -1.43 11.81
C MET A 75 -0.86 -2.26 13.00
N ARG A 76 -1.89 -3.07 12.79
CA ARG A 76 -2.31 -4.12 13.71
C ARG A 76 -2.63 -5.40 12.93
N VAL A 77 -2.34 -6.55 13.54
CA VAL A 77 -2.83 -7.85 13.06
C VAL A 77 -3.94 -8.34 13.98
N ASP A 78 -5.08 -8.70 13.39
CA ASP A 78 -6.33 -9.12 14.05
C ASP A 78 -6.75 -8.17 15.19
N SER A 79 -6.81 -8.70 16.42
CA SER A 79 -7.16 -7.96 17.64
C SER A 79 -5.93 -7.59 18.48
N GLY A 80 -4.73 -7.67 17.89
CA GLY A 80 -3.47 -7.34 18.56
C GLY A 80 -3.33 -5.84 18.89
N PRO A 81 -2.20 -5.44 19.49
CA PRO A 81 -1.90 -4.02 19.69
C PRO A 81 -1.58 -3.33 18.35
N TRP A 82 -1.87 -2.03 18.28
CA TRP A 82 -1.33 -1.17 17.22
C TRP A 82 0.17 -0.98 17.43
N ALA A 83 0.95 -1.15 16.37
CA ALA A 83 2.39 -0.95 16.34
C ALA A 83 2.75 0.10 15.29
N PRO A 84 3.68 1.02 15.58
CA PRO A 84 4.07 2.06 14.62
C PRO A 84 4.77 1.46 13.40
N MET A 85 4.50 2.03 12.23
CA MET A 85 5.23 1.74 10.99
C MET A 85 6.29 2.83 10.74
N GLY A 86 7.47 2.42 10.27
CA GLY A 86 8.57 3.33 9.95
C GLY A 86 8.41 3.91 8.54
N PHE A 87 8.58 5.23 8.40
CA PHE A 87 8.62 5.88 7.08
C PHE A 87 9.87 5.44 6.31
N GLN A 88 9.67 4.83 5.14
CA GLN A 88 10.76 4.31 4.32
C GLN A 88 10.43 4.45 2.83
N PRO A 89 10.95 5.50 2.16
CA PRO A 89 10.80 5.64 0.73
C PRO A 89 11.42 4.45 -0.01
N ARG A 90 10.65 3.83 -0.90
CA ARG A 90 11.07 2.70 -1.74
C ARG A 90 10.08 2.49 -2.88
N VAL A 91 10.48 1.73 -3.89
CA VAL A 91 9.57 1.23 -4.92
C VAL A 91 8.42 0.44 -4.30
N ASP A 92 7.20 0.76 -4.74
CA ASP A 92 5.99 0.06 -4.31
C ASP A 92 6.01 -1.42 -4.72
N PRO A 93 5.79 -2.38 -3.78
CA PRO A 93 5.84 -3.80 -4.11
C PRO A 93 4.80 -4.26 -5.14
N PHE A 94 3.60 -3.68 -5.17
CA PHE A 94 2.60 -4.01 -6.20
C PHE A 94 3.05 -3.53 -7.57
N TYR A 95 3.63 -2.33 -7.63
CA TYR A 95 4.17 -1.78 -8.88
C TYR A 95 5.33 -2.62 -9.42
N ALA A 96 6.25 -3.03 -8.53
CA ALA A 96 7.37 -3.89 -8.89
C ALA A 96 6.90 -5.26 -9.45
N ALA A 97 5.88 -5.86 -8.83
CA ALA A 97 5.29 -7.11 -9.30
C ALA A 97 4.63 -6.95 -10.68
N ALA A 98 3.84 -5.88 -10.88
CA ALA A 98 3.20 -5.59 -12.15
C ALA A 98 4.21 -5.35 -13.28
N ALA A 99 5.29 -4.60 -13.01
CA ALA A 99 6.36 -4.36 -13.98
C ALA A 99 7.12 -5.66 -14.36
N ALA A 100 7.33 -6.56 -13.39
CA ALA A 100 7.94 -7.86 -13.65
C ALA A 100 7.04 -8.75 -14.52
N GLU A 101 5.72 -8.75 -14.26
CA GLU A 101 4.74 -9.50 -15.04
C GLU A 101 4.64 -8.96 -16.48
N GLU A 102 4.58 -7.64 -16.68
CA GLU A 102 4.55 -7.04 -18.01
C GLU A 102 5.79 -7.44 -18.83
N LYS A 103 6.98 -7.42 -18.20
CA LYS A 103 8.22 -7.84 -18.84
C LYS A 103 8.20 -9.33 -19.21
N ALA A 104 7.57 -10.18 -18.41
CA ALA A 104 7.44 -11.62 -18.68
C ALA A 104 6.45 -11.92 -19.80
N GLN A 105 5.36 -11.15 -19.91
CA GLN A 105 4.32 -11.36 -20.92
C GLN A 105 4.71 -10.88 -22.33
N ASN A 106 5.81 -10.12 -22.46
CA ASN A 106 6.40 -9.70 -23.74
C ASN A 106 5.36 -9.11 -24.73
N GLN A 107 4.38 -8.34 -24.21
CA GLN A 107 3.26 -7.85 -25.00
C GLN A 107 3.72 -6.83 -26.07
N PRO A 108 3.44 -7.05 -27.37
CA PRO A 108 3.95 -6.19 -28.45
C PRO A 108 3.23 -4.85 -28.66
N SER A 109 2.09 -4.61 -27.99
CA SER A 109 1.20 -3.49 -28.34
C SER A 109 0.49 -2.92 -27.11
N GLY A 110 1.23 -2.16 -26.29
CA GLY A 110 0.72 -1.40 -25.16
C GLY A 110 1.70 -0.31 -24.76
N GLN A 111 1.21 0.76 -24.13
CA GLN A 111 2.09 1.69 -23.43
C GLN A 111 2.73 0.95 -22.27
N LYS A 112 4.07 0.92 -22.24
CA LYS A 112 4.81 0.29 -21.16
C LYS A 112 4.57 1.00 -19.84
N LEU A 113 4.59 0.27 -18.73
CA LEU A 113 4.65 0.91 -17.42
C LEU A 113 5.87 1.84 -17.33
N PRO A 114 5.75 3.02 -16.71
CA PRO A 114 6.90 3.88 -16.44
C PRO A 114 7.96 3.13 -15.62
N ASN A 115 9.19 3.64 -15.63
CA ASN A 115 10.23 3.10 -14.77
C ASN A 115 9.79 3.20 -13.29
N PRO A 116 10.01 2.16 -12.47
CA PRO A 116 9.73 2.23 -11.04
C PRO A 116 10.54 3.35 -10.38
N GLU A 117 9.88 4.11 -9.52
CA GLU A 117 10.47 5.17 -8.71
C GLU A 117 10.17 4.93 -7.23
N ASP A 118 11.03 5.46 -6.36
CA ASP A 118 10.79 5.37 -4.92
C ASP A 118 9.58 6.23 -4.53
N SER A 119 8.58 5.59 -3.92
CA SER A 119 7.44 6.29 -3.35
C SER A 119 7.85 7.07 -2.10
N SER A 120 7.53 8.35 -2.07
CA SER A 120 7.72 9.24 -0.92
C SER A 120 6.68 9.07 0.18
N HIS A 121 5.79 8.08 0.06
CA HIS A 121 4.61 7.89 0.89
C HIS A 121 4.44 6.40 1.23
N THR A 122 5.57 5.78 1.62
CA THR A 122 5.65 4.39 2.03
C THR A 122 6.05 4.24 3.50
N TRP A 123 5.35 3.34 4.20
CA TRP A 123 5.62 2.95 5.58
C TRP A 123 5.77 1.44 5.70
N VAL A 124 6.67 0.99 6.56
CA VAL A 124 7.04 -0.42 6.72
C VAL A 124 7.00 -0.84 8.18
N ALA A 125 6.46 -2.03 8.44
CA ALA A 125 6.57 -2.72 9.71
C ALA A 125 6.64 -4.23 9.48
N ASN A 126 7.21 -4.97 10.44
CA ASN A 126 7.26 -6.43 10.36
C ASN A 126 6.03 -7.05 11.03
N LEU A 127 5.64 -8.26 10.59
CA LEU A 127 4.59 -9.02 11.26
C LEU A 127 4.98 -9.35 12.72
N PRO A 128 3.99 -9.50 13.62
CA PRO A 128 4.25 -9.84 15.02
C PRO A 128 4.87 -11.23 15.14
N ALA A 129 5.66 -11.44 16.21
CA ALA A 129 6.46 -12.65 16.37
C ALA A 129 5.69 -13.95 16.55
N ARG A 130 4.39 -13.88 16.82
CA ARG A 130 3.54 -15.05 17.06
C ARG A 130 2.17 -14.81 16.45
N LEU A 131 1.80 -15.71 15.53
CA LEU A 131 0.47 -15.86 14.97
C LEU A 131 0.18 -17.36 14.85
N ASP A 132 -1.09 -17.72 15.05
CA ASP A 132 -1.55 -19.09 14.83
C ASP A 132 -1.58 -19.42 13.33
N VAL A 133 -1.75 -20.69 12.97
CA VAL A 133 -1.96 -21.06 11.56
C VAL A 133 -3.36 -20.60 11.16
N GLY A 134 -3.50 -19.98 9.99
CA GLY A 134 -4.77 -19.58 9.44
C GLY A 134 -4.77 -18.19 8.80
N MET A 135 -5.97 -17.65 8.61
CA MET A 135 -6.19 -16.37 7.94
C MET A 135 -6.11 -15.22 8.95
N HIS A 136 -5.32 -14.21 8.62
CA HIS A 136 -5.09 -13.04 9.45
C HIS A 136 -5.41 -11.75 8.69
N ARG A 137 -5.96 -10.77 9.41
CA ARG A 137 -6.22 -9.42 8.86
C ARG A 137 -5.20 -8.43 9.38
N ILE A 138 -4.59 -7.69 8.47
CA ILE A 138 -3.76 -6.52 8.75
C ILE A 138 -4.63 -5.29 8.60
N ASP A 139 -4.78 -4.52 9.67
CA ASP A 139 -5.36 -3.18 9.64
C ASP A 139 -4.22 -2.15 9.66
N VAL A 140 -4.29 -1.12 8.82
CA VAL A 140 -3.35 0.01 8.79
C VAL A 140 -4.14 1.31 8.94
N ARG A 141 -3.65 2.25 9.75
CA ARG A 141 -4.28 3.56 9.95
C ARG A 141 -3.28 4.71 10.00
N TRP A 142 -3.75 5.90 9.63
CA TRP A 142 -3.07 7.18 9.82
C TRP A 142 -4.13 8.26 10.07
N LYS A 143 -3.90 9.23 10.96
CA LYS A 143 -4.81 10.37 11.22
C LYS A 143 -6.31 10.04 11.44
N GLY A 144 -6.65 8.79 11.80
CA GLY A 144 -8.04 8.32 11.97
C GLY A 144 -8.64 7.65 10.73
N ASP A 145 -7.99 7.75 9.56
CA ASP A 145 -8.33 6.99 8.36
C ASP A 145 -7.67 5.60 8.39
N ALA A 146 -8.31 4.59 7.78
CA ALA A 146 -7.85 3.21 7.84
C ALA A 146 -8.07 2.43 6.53
N GLY A 147 -7.21 1.42 6.31
CA GLY A 147 -7.31 0.40 5.27
C GLY A 147 -6.89 -0.96 5.80
N PHE A 148 -7.04 -2.04 5.01
CA PHE A 148 -6.67 -3.38 5.45
C PHE A 148 -6.20 -4.30 4.31
N ARG A 149 -5.48 -5.36 4.68
CA ARG A 149 -5.09 -6.50 3.82
C ARG A 149 -5.28 -7.81 4.59
N ILE A 150 -5.42 -8.93 3.88
CA ILE A 150 -5.59 -10.28 4.46
C ILE A 150 -4.46 -11.17 3.93
N PHE A 151 -3.93 -12.05 4.78
CA PHE A 151 -2.90 -13.04 4.45
C PHE A 151 -3.11 -14.34 5.24
N GLU A 152 -2.45 -15.42 4.83
CA GLU A 152 -2.48 -16.74 5.48
C GLU A 152 -1.13 -17.05 6.15
N VAL A 153 -1.16 -17.64 7.34
CA VAL A 153 0.00 -18.19 8.04
C VAL A 153 -0.04 -19.71 8.01
N GLN A 154 1.09 -20.34 7.65
CA GLN A 154 1.28 -21.80 7.60
C GLN A 154 2.36 -22.29 8.58
#